data_AF-A0AB33K3L2-F1
#
_entry.id   AF-A0AB33K3L2-F1
#
_cell.length_a   1.000
_cell.length_b   1.000
_cell.length_c   1.000
_cell.angle_alpha   90.00
_cell.angle_beta   90.00
_cell.angle_gamma   90.00
#
_symmetry.space_group_name_H-M   'P 1'
#
loop_
_entity.id
_entity.type
_entity.pdbx_description
1 polymer ?
#
loop_
_entity_poly.entity_id
_entity_poly.type
_entity_poly.pdbx_seq_one_letter_code
_entity_poly.pdbx_strand_id
1 'polypeptide(L)'
;MGGFASWHTTDPAPMDRGACSTPMTLLLTVDSREWDRAYGSWMPVDERDVPGHLRDRSPTKLTLGRDGLLNIFACPDDPRHPHRWNVQ
;
A
#
# COMPACT_ATOMS: atom_id res chain seq x y z
N MET A 1 -15.63 4.79 1.31
CA MET A 1 -14.90 5.37 2.47
C MET A 1 -13.44 5.03 2.28
N GLY A 2 -12.61 6.02 1.93
CA GLY A 2 -11.19 5.82 1.62
C GLY A 2 -10.40 5.52 2.89
N GLY A 3 -9.76 4.35 2.92
CA GLY A 3 -8.86 3.96 4.00
C GLY A 3 -7.56 4.75 3.90
N PHE A 4 -7.18 5.41 4.98
CA PHE A 4 -5.88 6.06 5.10
C PHE A 4 -4.79 4.99 5.26
N ALA A 5 -3.62 5.18 4.64
CA ALA A 5 -2.44 4.34 4.93
C ALA A 5 -2.11 4.39 6.42
N SER A 6 -1.59 3.28 6.95
CA SER A 6 -1.01 3.22 8.27
C SER A 6 0.26 4.06 8.32
N TRP A 7 0.17 5.24 8.91
CA TRP A 7 1.27 6.19 9.07
C TRP A 7 2.15 5.80 10.27
N HIS A 8 3.16 4.99 10.02
CA HIS A 8 4.34 4.97 10.86
C HIS A 8 5.55 5.23 9.95
N THR A 9 6.33 6.27 10.26
CA THR A 9 7.72 6.50 9.78
C THR A 9 7.97 7.61 8.74
N THR A 10 7.01 8.38 8.23
CA THR A 10 7.37 9.61 7.49
C THR A 10 6.35 10.72 7.65
N ASP A 11 6.82 11.90 8.06
CA ASP A 11 6.03 13.14 8.07
C ASP A 11 5.44 13.41 6.68
N PRO A 12 4.26 14.05 6.59
CA PRO A 12 3.70 14.53 5.34
C PRO A 12 4.57 15.67 4.80
N ALA A 13 5.63 15.33 4.08
CA ALA A 13 6.31 16.28 3.22
C ALA A 13 5.46 16.39 1.93
N PRO A 14 5.03 17.61 1.53
CA PRO A 14 4.53 17.82 0.19
C PRO A 14 5.56 17.27 -0.79
N MET A 15 5.22 16.24 -1.56
CA MET A 15 6.02 15.82 -2.71
C MET A 15 5.81 16.83 -3.84
N ASP A 16 6.16 18.08 -3.57
CA ASP A 16 6.13 19.15 -4.55
C ASP A 16 7.28 18.92 -5.52
N ARG A 17 6.95 18.59 -6.79
CA ARG A 17 7.89 18.77 -7.91
C ARG A 17 7.19 19.14 -9.21
N GLY A 18 7.36 20.42 -9.56
CA GLY A 18 7.71 20.92 -10.90
C GLY A 18 6.61 21.03 -11.95
N ALA A 19 5.74 20.04 -12.09
CA ALA A 19 4.70 20.03 -13.14
C ALA A 19 3.36 20.59 -12.67
N CYS A 20 3.11 20.53 -11.36
CA CYS A 20 1.81 20.83 -10.75
C CYS A 20 2.01 21.22 -9.28
N SER A 21 1.27 22.22 -8.80
CA SER A 21 1.27 22.68 -7.40
C SER A 21 0.30 21.92 -6.50
N THR A 22 -0.33 20.87 -7.03
CA THR A 22 -1.32 20.08 -6.30
C THR A 22 -0.65 18.96 -5.51
N PRO A 23 -0.91 18.85 -4.20
CA PRO A 23 -0.40 17.76 -3.37
C PRO A 23 -0.78 16.39 -3.97
N MET A 24 0.20 15.50 -4.09
CA MET A 24 -0.07 14.13 -4.55
C MET A 24 -0.91 13.37 -3.52
N THR A 25 -1.80 12.51 -4.00
CA THR A 25 -2.64 11.64 -3.17
C THR A 25 -2.09 10.23 -3.18
N LEU A 26 -2.20 9.52 -2.04
CA LEU A 26 -1.91 8.11 -1.96
C LEU A 26 -2.88 7.34 -2.86
N LEU A 27 -2.34 6.65 -3.86
CA LEU A 27 -3.12 5.86 -4.81
C LEU A 27 -3.19 4.39 -4.39
N LEU A 28 -2.06 3.82 -3.99
CA LEU A 28 -1.93 2.41 -3.67
C LEU A 28 -0.85 2.20 -2.61
N THR A 29 -1.17 1.42 -1.58
CA THR A 29 -0.19 0.83 -0.66
C THR A 29 -0.08 -0.65 -0.97
N VAL A 30 1.14 -1.14 -1.10
CA VAL A 30 1.47 -2.56 -1.29
C VAL A 30 2.27 -2.99 -0.07
N ASP A 31 1.86 -4.11 0.53
CA ASP A 31 2.55 -4.76 1.65
C ASP A 31 3.07 -6.12 1.15
N SER A 32 4.14 -6.63 1.76
CA SER A 32 4.58 -8.02 1.61
C SER A 32 3.50 -9.03 2.04
N ARG A 33 2.50 -8.60 2.83
CA ARG A 33 1.31 -9.38 3.21
C ARG A 33 0.05 -8.84 2.55
N GLU A 34 -0.76 -9.72 1.99
CA GLU A 34 -1.95 -9.33 1.24
C GLU A 34 -3.23 -9.29 2.07
N TRP A 35 -3.23 -10.02 3.18
CA TRP A 35 -4.39 -10.12 4.03
C TRP A 35 -3.99 -10.46 5.46
N ASP A 36 -4.89 -10.12 6.37
CA ASP A 36 -4.75 -10.37 7.80
C ASP A 36 -6.05 -10.93 8.37
N ARG A 37 -6.02 -11.23 9.67
CA ARG A 37 -7.22 -11.73 10.37
C ARG A 37 -8.18 -10.61 10.76
N ALA A 38 -7.95 -9.37 10.33
CA ALA A 38 -8.83 -8.27 10.68
C ALA A 38 -10.16 -8.40 9.95
N TYR A 39 -11.25 -8.04 10.63
CA TYR A 39 -12.58 -8.06 10.04
C TYR A 39 -12.62 -7.12 8.82
N GLY A 40 -13.03 -7.65 7.67
CA GLY A 40 -13.14 -6.89 6.43
C GLY A 40 -11.90 -6.96 5.52
N SER A 41 -10.84 -7.65 5.94
CA SER A 41 -9.73 -8.01 5.05
C SER A 41 -10.20 -9.04 4.01
N TRP A 42 -9.77 -8.88 2.77
CA TRP A 42 -9.97 -9.92 1.75
C TRP A 42 -9.19 -11.19 2.15
N MET A 43 -9.61 -12.37 1.72
CA MET A 43 -8.86 -13.62 1.94
C MET A 43 -9.12 -14.59 0.78
N PRO A 44 -8.09 -15.31 0.29
CA PRO A 44 -8.29 -16.37 -0.69
C PRO A 44 -9.32 -17.40 -0.22
N VAL A 45 -10.13 -17.92 -1.14
CA VAL A 45 -11.17 -18.91 -0.80
C VAL A 45 -10.53 -20.20 -0.29
N ASP A 46 -9.44 -20.64 -0.92
CA ASP A 46 -8.71 -21.85 -0.55
C ASP A 46 -8.10 -21.78 0.87
N GLU A 47 -7.88 -20.56 1.38
CA GLU A 47 -7.36 -20.31 2.74
C GLU A 47 -8.45 -20.36 3.83
N ARG A 48 -9.74 -20.52 3.48
CA ARG A 48 -10.84 -20.57 4.47
C ARG A 48 -10.73 -21.76 5.41
N ASP A 49 -10.39 -22.93 4.88
CA ASP A 49 -10.37 -24.20 5.61
C ASP A 49 -8.98 -24.56 6.18
N VAL A 50 -7.95 -23.80 5.81
CA VAL A 50 -6.59 -23.99 6.33
C VAL A 50 -6.53 -23.52 7.79
N PRO A 51 -5.91 -24.29 8.71
CA PRO A 51 -5.67 -23.83 10.07
C PRO A 51 -4.88 -22.53 10.09
N GLY A 52 -5.33 -21.54 10.86
CA GLY A 52 -4.83 -20.17 10.76
C GLY A 52 -3.32 -19.96 10.97
N HIS A 53 -2.58 -20.93 11.52
CA HIS A 53 -1.13 -20.87 11.69
C HIS A 53 -0.34 -21.41 10.48
N LEU A 54 -1.03 -22.09 9.55
CA LEU A 54 -0.47 -22.64 8.31
C LEU A 54 -0.80 -21.80 7.08
N ARG A 55 -1.63 -20.77 7.24
CA ARG A 55 -2.11 -19.94 6.13
C ARG A 55 -1.00 -19.08 5.53
N ASP A 56 -0.97 -18.99 4.22
CA ASP A 56 -0.04 -18.13 3.50
C ASP A 56 -0.64 -16.72 3.33
N ARG A 57 -0.03 -15.76 4.03
CA ARG A 57 -0.42 -14.35 3.97
C ARG A 57 0.33 -13.55 2.90
N SER A 58 1.26 -14.20 2.21
CA SER A 58 2.13 -13.57 1.21
C SER A 58 2.14 -14.40 -0.09
N PRO A 59 0.97 -14.62 -0.73
CA PRO A 59 0.89 -15.49 -1.90
C PRO A 59 1.62 -14.91 -3.12
N THR A 60 1.71 -13.57 -3.27
CA THR A 60 2.50 -12.93 -4.34
C THR A 60 4.00 -12.95 -4.13
N LYS A 61 4.46 -13.35 -2.93
CA LYS A 61 5.89 -13.42 -2.57
C LYS A 61 6.64 -12.10 -2.80
N LEU A 62 5.93 -10.97 -2.67
CA LEU A 62 6.55 -9.66 -2.71
C LEU A 62 7.43 -9.46 -1.47
N THR A 63 8.65 -9.01 -1.71
CA THR A 63 9.57 -8.57 -0.64
C THR A 63 9.88 -7.11 -0.85
N LEU A 64 9.28 -6.25 -0.03
CA LEU A 64 9.49 -4.81 -0.06
C LEU A 64 10.49 -4.42 1.02
N GLY A 65 11.75 -4.19 0.65
CA GLY A 65 12.80 -3.84 1.62
C GLY A 65 12.94 -4.89 2.74
N ARG A 66 12.61 -4.51 3.98
CA ARG A 66 12.62 -5.38 5.17
C ARG A 66 11.18 -5.63 5.67
N ASP A 67 10.32 -6.12 4.78
CA ASP A 67 8.87 -6.25 4.99
C ASP A 67 8.15 -4.91 5.21
N GLY A 68 8.59 -3.91 4.46
CA GLY A 68 8.04 -2.56 4.48
C GLY A 68 6.81 -2.38 3.59
N LEU A 69 6.23 -1.18 3.67
CA LEU A 69 5.08 -0.75 2.88
C LEU A 69 5.54 0.10 1.70
N LEU A 70 5.24 -0.33 0.48
CA LEU A 70 5.43 0.47 -0.73
C LEU A 70 4.19 1.35 -0.93
N ASN A 71 4.35 2.67 -0.84
CA ASN A 71 3.27 3.59 -1.16
C ASN A 71 3.53 4.24 -2.52
N ILE A 72 2.50 4.27 -3.36
CA ILE A 72 2.50 4.93 -4.67
C ILE A 72 1.59 6.14 -4.60
N PHE A 73 2.10 7.27 -5.04
CA PHE A 73 1.44 8.56 -5.05
C PHE A 73 1.22 9.03 -6.47
N ALA A 74 0.02 9.56 -6.73
CA ALA A 74 -0.36 10.09 -8.02
C ALA A 74 -0.90 11.52 -7.89
N CYS A 75 -0.77 12.28 -8.97
CA CYS A 75 -1.42 13.57 -9.09
C CYS A 75 -2.93 13.34 -9.28
N PRO A 76 -3.80 14.00 -8.49
CA PRO A 76 -5.24 13.90 -8.69
C PRO A 76 -5.72 14.65 -9.94
N ASP A 77 -4.97 15.64 -10.42
CA ASP A 77 -5.39 16.53 -11.51
C ASP A 77 -5.04 16.01 -12.91
N ASP A 78 -3.88 15.35 -13.06
CA ASP A 78 -3.48 14.73 -14.33
C ASP A 78 -2.79 13.38 -14.09
N PRO A 79 -3.38 12.26 -14.56
CA PRO A 79 -2.77 10.94 -14.43
C PRO A 79 -1.49 10.75 -15.26
N ARG A 80 -1.19 11.66 -16.19
CA ARG A 80 0.05 11.64 -16.99
C ARG A 80 1.25 12.19 -16.22
N HIS A 81 1.02 12.88 -15.10
CA HIS A 81 2.12 13.33 -14.25
C HIS A 81 2.88 12.12 -13.67
N PRO A 82 4.23 12.18 -13.61
CA PRO A 82 5.01 11.08 -13.07
C PRO A 82 4.60 10.70 -11.65
N HIS A 83 4.31 9.41 -11.45
CA HIS A 83 4.05 8.88 -10.12
C HIS A 83 5.31 8.92 -9.25
N ARG A 84 5.10 9.05 -7.94
CA ARG A 84 6.15 8.97 -6.92
C ARG A 84 5.89 7.79 -6.02
N TRP A 85 6.95 7.29 -5.39
CA TRP A 85 6.83 6.15 -4.48
C TRP A 85 7.85 6.26 -3.34
N ASN A 86 7.52 5.65 -2.20
CA ASN A 86 8.44 5.41 -1.09
C ASN A 86 8.22 4.02 -0.50
N VAL A 87 9.21 3.54 0.26
CA VAL A 87 9.11 2.31 1.06
C VAL A 87 9.29 2.70 2.52
N GLN A 88 8.38 2.25 3.39
CA GLN A 88 8.37 2.51 4.84
C GLN A 88 8.61 1.24 5.65
#